data_AF-A0A832V5G2-F1
#
_entry.id   AF-A0A832V5G2-F1
#
_cell.length_a   1.000
_cell.length_b   1.000
_cell.length_c   1.000
_cell.angle_alpha   90.00
_cell.angle_beta   90.00
_cell.angle_gamma   90.00
#
_symmetry.space_group_name_H-M   'P 1'
#
loop_
_entity.id
_entity.type
_entity.pdbx_description
1 polymer ?
#
loop_
_entity_poly.entity_id
_entity_poly.type
_entity_poly.pdbx_seq_one_letter_code
_entity_poly.pdbx_strand_id
1 'polypeptide(L)'
;IVIGGGKLSREFGEIGRKITDDEDFLDLIGIYASRLNAAMVIASLGNSACPVIPRSEIEFLEASDKFKGKIIVCGGFRPKQRTDAVAVEVANEWKADFVIKCTNVDYVYNKDPNKHKDAKPIKELSFEEIKEYADKEHRANQPTIMDAVSAAMIAKEKVKVAVLNGKKLENIEKFLNREDFKGTRIGF
;
A
#
# COMPACT_ATOMS: atom_id res chain seq x y z
N ILE A 1 0.25 9.30 -3.38
CA ILE A 1 0.17 8.61 -2.06
C ILE A 1 -1.07 7.73 -2.07
N VAL A 2 -0.93 6.43 -1.80
CA VAL A 2 -2.08 5.51 -1.64
C VAL A 2 -2.28 5.20 -0.17
N ILE A 3 -3.50 5.40 0.34
CA ILE A 3 -3.80 5.28 1.76
C ILE A 3 -4.65 4.03 2.01
N GLY A 4 -4.23 3.21 2.97
CA GLY A 4 -4.97 2.03 3.42
C GLY A 4 -6.18 2.36 4.30
N GLY A 5 -7.14 1.42 4.38
CA GLY A 5 -8.31 1.55 5.28
C GLY A 5 -7.98 1.40 6.76
N GLY A 6 -6.87 0.75 7.10
CA GLY A 6 -6.36 0.67 8.47
C GLY A 6 -7.37 0.11 9.47
N LYS A 7 -7.39 0.67 10.69
CA LYS A 7 -8.30 0.25 11.76
C LYS A 7 -9.77 0.44 11.39
N LEU A 8 -10.09 1.55 10.72
CA LEU A 8 -11.45 1.87 10.30
C LEU A 8 -12.05 0.79 9.38
N SER A 9 -11.29 0.36 8.36
CA SER A 9 -11.71 -0.74 7.47
C SER A 9 -11.96 -2.05 8.22
N ARG A 10 -11.13 -2.37 9.23
CA ARG A 10 -11.30 -3.58 10.05
C ARG A 10 -12.57 -3.54 10.88
N GLU A 11 -12.80 -2.44 11.60
CA GLU A 11 -13.97 -2.28 12.48
C GLU A 11 -15.27 -2.32 11.68
N PHE A 12 -15.36 -1.55 10.60
CA PHE A 12 -16.56 -1.57 9.75
C PHE A 12 -16.70 -2.88 8.96
N GLY A 13 -15.60 -3.52 8.59
CA GLY A 13 -15.61 -4.86 7.98
C GLY A 13 -16.17 -5.92 8.92
N GLU A 14 -15.79 -5.90 10.20
CA GLU A 14 -16.33 -6.83 11.22
C GLU A 14 -17.82 -6.59 11.48
N ILE A 15 -18.26 -5.32 11.49
CA ILE A 15 -19.69 -4.99 11.59
C ILE A 15 -20.43 -5.49 10.35
N GLY A 16 -19.90 -5.21 9.15
CA GLY A 16 -20.48 -5.62 7.87
C GLY A 16 -20.64 -7.14 7.77
N ARG A 17 -19.66 -7.91 8.25
CA ARG A 17 -19.70 -9.39 8.28
C ARG A 17 -20.83 -9.97 9.13
N LYS A 18 -21.40 -9.20 10.06
CA LYS A 18 -22.59 -9.61 10.83
C LYS A 18 -23.89 -9.38 10.07
N ILE A 19 -23.82 -8.66 8.94
CA ILE A 19 -24.96 -8.20 8.14
C ILE A 19 -25.00 -8.92 6.79
N THR A 20 -23.84 -9.20 6.18
CA THR A 20 -23.71 -9.84 4.86
C THR A 20 -22.48 -10.73 4.77
N ASP A 21 -22.59 -11.79 3.96
CA ASP A 21 -21.50 -12.69 3.58
C ASP A 21 -20.89 -12.34 2.20
N ASP A 22 -21.35 -11.27 1.55
CA ASP A 22 -20.81 -10.78 0.28
C ASP A 22 -19.43 -10.13 0.48
N GLU A 23 -18.36 -10.88 0.20
CA GLU A 23 -16.98 -10.39 0.32
C GLU A 23 -16.69 -9.17 -0.57
N ASP A 24 -17.31 -9.07 -1.76
CA ASP A 24 -17.07 -7.95 -2.67
C ASP A 24 -17.67 -6.66 -2.07
N PHE A 25 -18.83 -6.79 -1.42
CA PHE A 25 -19.42 -5.69 -0.66
C PHE A 25 -18.59 -5.33 0.58
N LEU A 26 -18.02 -6.30 1.28
CA LEU A 26 -17.13 -6.06 2.43
C LEU A 26 -15.84 -5.35 2.01
N ASP A 27 -15.31 -5.65 0.82
CA ASP A 27 -14.19 -4.90 0.26
C ASP A 27 -14.58 -3.46 -0.09
N LEU A 28 -15.79 -3.21 -0.59
CA LEU A 28 -16.29 -1.84 -0.81
C LEU A 28 -16.28 -1.02 0.49
N ILE A 29 -16.66 -1.62 1.62
CA ILE A 29 -16.56 -0.98 2.95
C ILE A 29 -15.10 -0.59 3.24
N GLY A 30 -14.15 -1.49 2.98
CA GLY A 30 -12.72 -1.24 3.14
C GLY A 30 -12.21 -0.12 2.22
N ILE A 31 -12.68 -0.09 0.98
CA ILE A 31 -12.38 0.96 -0.01
C ILE A 31 -12.89 2.31 0.47
N TYR A 32 -14.13 2.40 0.96
CA TYR A 32 -14.66 3.65 1.49
C TYR A 32 -13.89 4.13 2.72
N ALA A 33 -13.55 3.24 3.64
CA ALA A 33 -12.71 3.58 4.79
C ALA A 33 -11.33 4.13 4.35
N SER A 34 -10.71 3.51 3.35
CA SER A 34 -9.43 3.97 2.79
C SER A 34 -9.52 5.36 2.16
N ARG A 35 -10.63 5.66 1.46
CA ARG A 35 -10.89 6.98 0.86
C ARG A 35 -11.18 8.04 1.92
N LEU A 36 -11.84 7.68 3.03
CA LEU A 36 -12.00 8.59 4.17
C LEU A 36 -10.64 8.94 4.79
N ASN A 37 -9.76 7.95 4.98
CA ASN A 37 -8.39 8.23 5.44
C ASN A 37 -7.61 9.09 4.43
N ALA A 38 -7.77 8.87 3.12
CA ALA A 38 -7.17 9.71 2.09
C ALA A 38 -7.64 11.17 2.18
N ALA A 39 -8.94 11.40 2.44
CA ALA A 39 -9.48 12.74 2.66
C ALA A 39 -8.80 13.47 3.83
N MET A 40 -8.55 12.76 4.94
CA MET A 40 -7.85 13.32 6.10
C MET A 40 -6.40 13.71 5.76
N VAL A 41 -5.71 12.92 4.94
CA VAL A 41 -4.35 13.24 4.46
C VAL A 41 -4.37 14.46 3.55
N ILE A 42 -5.31 14.55 2.60
CA ILE A 42 -5.47 15.74 1.75
C ILE A 42 -5.70 16.99 2.61
N ALA A 43 -6.60 16.91 3.59
CA ALA A 43 -6.88 18.02 4.50
C ALA A 43 -5.63 18.46 5.28
N SER A 44 -4.80 17.49 5.71
CA SER A 44 -3.54 17.76 6.43
C SER A 44 -2.47 18.38 5.55
N LEU A 45 -2.43 18.01 4.26
CA LEU A 45 -1.51 18.57 3.26
C LEU A 45 -1.94 19.95 2.74
N GLY A 46 -3.20 20.34 2.97
CA GLY A 46 -3.76 21.63 2.56
C GLY A 46 -3.52 21.92 1.08
N ASN A 47 -2.99 23.10 0.79
CA ASN A 47 -2.76 23.56 -0.57
C ASN A 47 -1.73 22.74 -1.37
N SER A 48 -0.94 21.87 -0.72
CA SER A 48 0.01 21.01 -1.43
C SER A 48 -0.66 19.80 -2.09
N ALA A 49 -1.86 19.41 -1.66
CA ALA A 49 -2.58 18.26 -2.20
C ALA A 49 -3.55 18.63 -3.32
N CYS A 50 -3.82 17.66 -4.20
CA CYS A 50 -4.97 17.70 -5.10
C CYS A 50 -6.26 17.58 -4.27
N PRO A 51 -7.28 18.43 -4.50
CA PRO A 51 -8.51 18.43 -3.73
C PRO A 51 -9.50 17.31 -4.13
N VAL A 52 -9.08 16.40 -5.01
CA VAL A 52 -9.89 15.27 -5.51
C VAL A 52 -9.26 13.97 -5.04
N ILE A 53 -10.10 13.00 -4.68
CA ILE A 53 -9.69 11.64 -4.34
C ILE A 53 -10.02 10.74 -5.54
N PRO A 54 -9.04 10.35 -6.36
CA PRO A 54 -9.26 9.43 -7.46
C PRO A 54 -9.82 8.09 -6.99
N ARG A 55 -10.73 7.54 -7.78
CA ARG A 55 -11.43 6.27 -7.51
C ARG A 55 -11.01 5.13 -8.43
N SER A 56 -10.22 5.46 -9.45
CA SER A 56 -9.63 4.53 -10.42
C SER A 56 -8.23 5.01 -10.80
N GLU A 57 -7.48 4.15 -11.48
CA GLU A 57 -6.17 4.50 -12.04
C GLU A 57 -6.30 5.56 -13.15
N ILE A 58 -7.33 5.48 -14.01
CA ILE A 58 -7.66 6.54 -14.97
C ILE A 58 -7.88 7.90 -14.28
N GLU A 59 -8.73 7.96 -13.26
CA GLU A 59 -8.97 9.21 -12.51
C GLU A 59 -7.69 9.72 -11.83
N PHE A 60 -6.79 8.82 -11.43
CA PHE A 60 -5.52 9.19 -10.81
C PHE A 60 -4.61 9.91 -11.82
N LEU A 61 -4.49 9.36 -13.03
CA LEU A 61 -3.72 9.97 -14.11
C LEU A 61 -4.33 11.32 -14.55
N GLU A 62 -5.65 11.39 -14.71
CA GLU A 62 -6.36 12.63 -15.03
C GLU A 62 -6.14 13.70 -13.95
N ALA A 63 -6.16 13.32 -12.66
CA ALA A 63 -5.86 14.24 -11.56
C ALA A 63 -4.40 14.70 -11.59
N SER A 64 -3.45 13.80 -11.88
CA SER A 64 -2.03 14.13 -12.04
C SER A 64 -1.79 15.16 -13.14
N ASP A 65 -2.44 14.99 -14.29
CA ASP A 65 -2.33 15.91 -15.42
C ASP A 65 -3.00 17.26 -15.18
N LYS A 66 -4.17 17.27 -14.53
CA LYS A 66 -4.92 18.49 -14.24
C LYS A 66 -4.30 19.32 -13.12
N PHE A 67 -3.74 18.66 -12.10
CA PHE A 67 -3.21 19.29 -10.88
C PHE A 67 -1.68 19.15 -10.78
N LYS A 68 -0.96 19.50 -11.85
CA LYS A 68 0.51 19.40 -11.90
C LYS A 68 1.18 20.05 -10.70
N GLY A 69 2.16 19.34 -10.13
CA GLY A 69 2.91 19.79 -8.94
C GLY A 69 2.17 19.62 -7.60
N LYS A 70 0.93 19.12 -7.60
CA LYS A 70 0.21 18.75 -6.39
C LYS A 70 0.44 17.28 -6.02
N ILE A 71 0.34 17.00 -4.73
CA ILE A 71 0.36 15.63 -4.21
C ILE A 71 -1.00 14.99 -4.45
N ILE A 72 -1.05 13.94 -5.27
CA ILE A 72 -2.26 13.14 -5.49
C ILE A 72 -2.38 12.10 -4.38
N VAL A 73 -3.56 12.00 -3.76
CA VAL A 73 -3.84 11.04 -2.69
C VAL A 73 -5.09 10.24 -3.05
N CYS A 74 -5.00 8.92 -3.02
CA CYS A 74 -6.13 8.02 -3.27
C CYS A 74 -6.24 6.92 -2.21
N GLY A 75 -7.37 6.22 -2.21
CA GLY A 75 -7.58 4.99 -1.45
C GLY A 75 -7.60 3.76 -2.36
N GLY A 76 -8.40 2.75 -2.01
CA GLY A 76 -8.69 1.60 -2.87
C GLY A 76 -9.51 1.95 -4.11
N PHE A 77 -9.38 1.13 -5.16
CA PHE A 77 -10.10 1.31 -6.43
C PHE A 77 -11.25 0.31 -6.58
N ARG A 78 -10.99 -0.99 -6.43
CA ARG A 78 -11.96 -2.07 -6.72
C ARG A 78 -11.87 -3.23 -5.72
N PRO A 79 -12.94 -4.02 -5.52
CA PRO A 79 -12.92 -5.23 -4.69
C PRO A 79 -11.85 -6.25 -5.09
N LYS A 80 -11.49 -7.15 -4.17
CA LYS A 80 -10.42 -8.16 -4.29
C LYS A 80 -9.03 -7.58 -4.49
N GLN A 81 -8.87 -6.28 -4.26
CA GLN A 81 -7.61 -5.55 -4.43
C GLN A 81 -7.23 -4.85 -3.14
N ARG A 82 -5.99 -5.05 -2.69
CA ARG A 82 -5.42 -4.28 -1.57
C ARG A 82 -4.80 -2.99 -2.08
N THR A 83 -4.58 -2.05 -1.16
CA THR A 83 -3.95 -0.77 -1.48
C THR A 83 -2.50 -0.88 -1.94
N ASP A 84 -1.81 -1.97 -1.60
CA ASP A 84 -0.49 -2.28 -2.14
C ASP A 84 -0.56 -2.50 -3.65
N ALA A 85 -1.51 -3.31 -4.12
CA ALA A 85 -1.75 -3.54 -5.54
C ALA A 85 -2.16 -2.25 -6.26
N VAL A 86 -2.98 -1.40 -5.62
CA VAL A 86 -3.30 -0.06 -6.15
C VAL A 86 -2.05 0.81 -6.29
N ALA A 87 -1.15 0.80 -5.30
CA ALA A 87 0.09 1.55 -5.37
C ALA A 87 1.01 1.06 -6.50
N VAL A 88 1.06 -0.25 -6.73
CA VAL A 88 1.83 -0.86 -7.83
C VAL A 88 1.21 -0.53 -9.19
N GLU A 89 -0.12 -0.63 -9.31
CA GLU A 89 -0.87 -0.26 -10.52
C GLU A 89 -0.63 1.20 -10.90
N VAL A 90 -0.83 2.11 -9.95
CA VAL A 90 -0.58 3.54 -10.15
C VAL A 90 0.89 3.82 -10.48
N ALA A 91 1.83 3.16 -9.80
CA ALA A 91 3.26 3.36 -10.05
C ALA A 91 3.67 2.91 -11.46
N ASN A 92 3.13 1.79 -11.93
CA ASN A 92 3.38 1.27 -13.27
C ASN A 92 2.89 2.26 -14.34
N GLU A 93 1.62 2.66 -14.24
CA GLU A 93 0.97 3.51 -15.25
C GLU A 93 1.53 4.94 -15.23
N TRP A 94 1.84 5.45 -14.05
CA TRP A 94 2.48 6.76 -13.88
C TRP A 94 3.99 6.73 -14.17
N LYS A 95 4.58 5.55 -14.41
CA LYS A 95 6.01 5.33 -14.65
C LYS A 95 6.89 5.87 -13.51
N ALA A 96 6.47 5.62 -12.27
CA ALA A 96 7.25 5.98 -11.09
C ALA A 96 8.53 5.13 -11.00
N ASP A 97 9.63 5.73 -10.53
CA ASP A 97 10.92 5.05 -10.37
C ASP A 97 10.86 3.88 -9.36
N PHE A 98 10.05 4.04 -8.31
CA PHE A 98 9.85 3.05 -7.25
C PHE A 98 8.60 3.36 -6.42
N VAL A 99 8.17 2.37 -5.64
CA VAL A 99 7.15 2.49 -4.58
C VAL A 99 7.81 2.39 -3.21
N ILE A 100 7.45 3.31 -2.30
CA ILE A 100 7.77 3.17 -0.88
C ILE A 100 6.54 2.63 -0.16
N LYS A 101 6.67 1.43 0.38
CA LYS A 101 5.64 0.81 1.21
C LYS A 101 5.93 1.06 2.68
N CYS A 102 5.16 1.97 3.24
CA CYS A 102 5.23 2.34 4.66
C CYS A 102 4.38 1.39 5.51
N THR A 103 5.02 0.48 6.24
CA THR A 103 4.39 -0.50 7.14
C THR A 103 4.74 -0.21 8.61
N ASN A 104 4.32 -1.07 9.55
CA ASN A 104 4.63 -0.96 10.98
C ASN A 104 5.89 -1.76 11.41
N VAL A 105 6.51 -2.49 10.49
CA VAL A 105 7.74 -3.27 10.70
C VAL A 105 8.92 -2.68 9.92
N ASP A 106 10.14 -3.02 10.34
CA ASP A 106 11.35 -2.45 9.72
C ASP A 106 11.78 -3.16 8.44
N TYR A 107 11.39 -4.42 8.22
CA TYR A 107 11.78 -5.23 7.07
C TYR A 107 10.63 -6.15 6.66
N VAL A 108 10.71 -6.75 5.48
CA VAL A 108 10.10 -8.06 5.20
C VAL A 108 10.84 -9.10 6.02
N TYR A 109 10.11 -10.04 6.62
CA TYR A 109 10.66 -11.12 7.41
C TYR A 109 10.30 -12.46 6.79
N ASN A 110 11.13 -13.47 7.01
CA ASN A 110 10.84 -14.84 6.56
C ASN A 110 9.61 -15.47 7.25
N LYS A 111 9.15 -14.88 8.35
CA LYS A 111 7.92 -15.23 9.08
C LYS A 111 7.48 -14.06 9.95
N ASP A 112 6.24 -14.07 10.42
CA ASP A 112 5.66 -12.98 11.21
C ASP A 112 6.49 -12.69 12.49
N PRO A 113 7.14 -11.52 12.59
CA PRO A 113 8.00 -11.19 13.72
C PRO A 113 7.21 -10.97 15.03
N ASN A 114 5.89 -10.77 14.97
CA ASN A 114 5.05 -10.66 16.15
C ASN A 114 4.69 -12.03 16.74
N LYS A 115 4.74 -13.09 15.93
CA LYS A 115 4.45 -14.47 16.35
C LYS A 115 5.72 -15.28 16.61
N HIS A 116 6.81 -14.96 15.90
CA HIS A 116 8.04 -15.73 15.93
C HIS A 116 9.23 -14.86 16.34
N LYS A 117 9.79 -15.11 17.52
CA LYS A 117 10.95 -14.37 18.05
C LYS A 117 12.23 -14.56 17.22
N ASP A 118 12.31 -15.64 16.45
CA ASP A 118 13.42 -15.97 15.58
C ASP A 118 13.18 -15.58 14.10
N ALA A 119 12.21 -14.68 13.84
CA ALA A 119 12.01 -14.08 12.53
C ALA A 119 13.26 -13.33 12.07
N LYS A 120 13.73 -13.64 10.87
CA LYS A 120 14.93 -13.06 10.27
C LYS A 120 14.54 -11.98 9.25
N PRO A 121 15.11 -10.77 9.34
CA PRO A 121 14.85 -9.72 8.37
C PRO A 121 15.50 -10.06 7.03
N ILE A 122 14.83 -9.70 5.95
CA ILE A 122 15.31 -9.84 4.58
C ILE A 122 15.60 -8.44 4.07
N LYS A 123 16.85 -8.17 3.70
CA LYS A 123 17.28 -6.82 3.26
C LYS A 123 17.06 -6.60 1.76
N GLU A 124 17.17 -7.66 0.97
CA GLU A 124 17.07 -7.60 -0.48
C GLU A 124 16.27 -8.79 -0.97
N LEU A 125 15.42 -8.53 -1.96
CA LEU A 125 14.61 -9.50 -2.67
C LEU A 125 14.65 -9.16 -4.15
N SER A 126 14.75 -10.18 -4.98
CA SER A 126 14.41 -10.08 -6.40
C SER A 126 12.90 -9.92 -6.58
N PHE A 127 12.50 -9.55 -7.80
CA PHE A 127 11.10 -9.49 -8.21
C PHE A 127 10.35 -10.81 -8.03
N GLU A 128 11.02 -11.96 -8.14
CA GLU A 128 10.37 -13.26 -8.03
C GLU A 128 10.29 -13.76 -6.58
N GLU A 129 11.35 -13.54 -5.79
CA GLU A 129 11.40 -13.98 -4.39
C GLU A 129 10.30 -13.35 -3.52
N ILE A 130 9.80 -12.15 -3.87
CA ILE A 130 8.72 -11.52 -3.11
C ILE A 130 7.45 -12.39 -3.05
N LYS A 131 7.20 -13.25 -4.05
CA LYS A 131 6.04 -14.14 -4.08
C LYS A 131 6.10 -15.19 -2.98
N GLU A 132 7.30 -15.59 -2.54
CA GLU A 132 7.49 -16.58 -1.48
C GLU A 132 7.12 -16.05 -0.09
N TYR A 133 7.21 -14.73 0.09
CA TYR A 133 6.95 -14.03 1.35
C TYR A 133 5.58 -13.36 1.41
N ALA A 134 4.75 -13.54 0.38
CA ALA A 134 3.43 -12.97 0.31
C ALA A 134 2.40 -13.80 1.08
N ASP A 135 1.45 -13.13 1.73
CA ASP A 135 0.30 -13.77 2.34
C ASP A 135 -0.61 -14.37 1.25
N LYS A 136 -0.82 -15.69 1.32
CA LYS A 136 -1.51 -16.46 0.28
C LYS A 136 -3.04 -16.31 0.32
N GLU A 137 -3.59 -15.95 1.47
CA GLU A 137 -5.04 -15.82 1.66
C GLU A 137 -5.50 -14.38 1.50
N HIS A 138 -6.49 -14.17 0.63
CA HIS A 138 -7.23 -12.92 0.58
C HIS A 138 -8.47 -13.03 1.47
N ARG A 139 -8.59 -12.09 2.41
CA ARG A 139 -9.79 -11.89 3.22
C ARG A 139 -10.03 -10.41 3.39
N ALA A 140 -11.24 -9.94 3.08
CA ALA A 140 -11.58 -8.53 3.14
C ALA A 140 -11.31 -7.98 4.54
N ASN A 141 -10.69 -6.80 4.58
CA ASN A 141 -10.42 -6.05 5.80
C ASN A 141 -9.52 -6.77 6.84
N GLN A 142 -8.50 -7.53 6.41
CA GLN A 142 -7.50 -8.14 7.32
C GLN A 142 -6.11 -7.48 7.20
N PRO A 143 -5.25 -7.49 8.24
CA PRO A 143 -3.87 -7.03 8.11
C PRO A 143 -3.05 -8.05 7.31
N THR A 144 -2.13 -7.55 6.49
CA THR A 144 -1.12 -8.34 5.79
C THR A 144 0.14 -7.49 5.73
N ILE A 145 1.31 -8.14 5.67
CA ILE A 145 2.49 -7.41 5.23
C ILE A 145 2.29 -7.11 3.75
N MET A 146 2.26 -8.11 2.88
CA MET A 146 1.98 -7.99 1.44
C MET A 146 1.16 -9.20 0.99
N ASP A 147 0.09 -9.00 0.22
CA ASP A 147 -0.70 -10.11 -0.31
C ASP A 147 -0.14 -10.65 -1.63
N ALA A 148 -0.56 -11.87 -1.99
CA ALA A 148 -0.13 -12.56 -3.20
C ALA A 148 -0.43 -11.80 -4.50
N VAL A 149 -1.53 -11.04 -4.58
CA VAL A 149 -1.86 -10.25 -5.78
C VAL A 149 -0.85 -9.12 -5.94
N SER A 150 -0.60 -8.37 -4.87
CA SER A 150 0.39 -7.30 -4.87
C SER A 150 1.80 -7.80 -5.21
N ALA A 151 2.23 -8.92 -4.62
CA ALA A 151 3.53 -9.53 -4.90
C ALA A 151 3.64 -10.01 -6.36
N ALA A 152 2.59 -10.63 -6.90
CA ALA A 152 2.54 -11.04 -8.30
C ALA A 152 2.61 -9.84 -9.26
N MET A 153 1.94 -8.73 -8.94
CA MET A 153 1.99 -7.49 -9.72
C MET A 153 3.38 -6.86 -9.71
N ILE A 154 4.03 -6.78 -8.54
CA ILE A 154 5.42 -6.28 -8.42
C ILE A 154 6.34 -7.08 -9.34
N ALA A 155 6.21 -8.40 -9.32
CA ALA A 155 7.04 -9.28 -10.13
C ALA A 155 6.80 -9.12 -11.64
N LYS A 156 5.52 -9.08 -12.03
CA LYS A 156 5.08 -8.99 -13.42
C LYS A 156 5.47 -7.66 -14.05
N GLU A 157 5.15 -6.56 -13.37
CA GLU A 157 5.35 -5.19 -13.87
C GLU A 157 6.77 -4.67 -13.58
N LYS A 158 7.58 -5.42 -12.82
CA LYS A 158 8.95 -5.05 -12.42
C LYS A 158 9.05 -3.70 -11.71
N VAL A 159 8.05 -3.39 -10.89
CA VAL A 159 8.00 -2.16 -10.10
C VAL A 159 8.93 -2.31 -8.89
N LYS A 160 9.94 -1.45 -8.78
CA LYS A 160 10.86 -1.44 -7.63
C LYS A 160 10.11 -1.05 -6.36
N VAL A 161 10.27 -1.80 -5.27
CA VAL A 161 9.56 -1.54 -4.00
C VAL A 161 10.48 -1.52 -2.80
N ALA A 162 10.51 -0.42 -2.06
CA ALA A 162 11.18 -0.31 -0.77
C ALA A 162 10.16 -0.50 0.36
N VAL A 163 10.34 -1.52 1.20
CA VAL A 163 9.52 -1.73 2.41
C VAL A 163 10.21 -1.10 3.60
N LEU A 164 9.55 -0.10 4.20
CA LEU A 164 10.08 0.71 5.31
C LEU A 164 9.06 0.80 6.45
N ASN A 165 9.55 1.07 7.66
CA ASN A 165 8.67 1.43 8.77
C ASN A 165 8.15 2.87 8.61
N GLY A 166 6.87 3.02 8.33
CA GLY A 166 6.20 4.30 8.11
C GLY A 166 6.19 5.24 9.32
N LYS A 167 6.46 4.73 10.53
CA LYS A 167 6.58 5.56 11.75
C LYS A 167 7.92 6.29 11.87
N LYS A 168 8.91 5.92 11.05
CA LYS A 168 10.28 6.46 11.10
C LYS A 168 10.52 7.37 9.89
N LEU A 169 10.01 8.60 9.94
CA LEU A 169 10.08 9.54 8.82
C LEU A 169 11.52 9.82 8.38
N GLU A 170 12.45 9.96 9.33
CA GLU A 170 13.89 10.11 9.04
C GLU A 170 14.44 8.96 8.19
N ASN A 171 13.93 7.74 8.37
CA ASN A 171 14.36 6.57 7.61
C ASN A 171 13.81 6.57 6.17
N ILE A 172 12.64 7.17 5.97
CA ILE A 172 12.08 7.41 4.63
C ILE A 172 12.92 8.48 3.93
N GLU A 173 13.26 9.56 4.62
CA GLU A 173 14.12 10.62 4.10
C GLU A 173 15.50 10.09 3.68
N LYS A 174 16.15 9.27 4.51
CA LYS A 174 17.40 8.58 4.16
C LYS A 174 17.29 7.78 2.86
N PHE A 175 16.21 7.01 2.70
CA PHE A 175 15.97 6.26 1.47
C PHE A 175 15.84 7.18 0.26
N LEU A 176 15.07 8.27 0.38
CA LEU A 176 14.90 9.26 -0.70
C LEU A 176 16.21 9.96 -1.07
N ASN A 177 17.08 10.23 -0.08
CA ASN A 177 18.40 10.82 -0.27
C ASN A 177 19.47 9.82 -0.73
N ARG A 178 19.11 8.54 -0.96
CA ARG A 178 20.02 7.45 -1.34
C ARG A 178 21.11 7.15 -0.30
N GLU A 179 20.80 7.39 0.97
CA GLU A 179 21.64 7.05 2.11
C GLU A 179 21.35 5.63 2.63
N ASP A 180 22.17 5.16 3.55
CA ASP A 180 21.92 3.92 4.28
C ASP A 180 20.64 4.02 5.12
N PHE A 181 19.69 3.14 4.83
CA PHE A 181 18.39 3.08 5.48
C PHE A 181 18.09 1.68 5.99
N LYS A 182 17.14 1.60 6.92
CA LYS A 182 16.63 0.34 7.48
C LYS A 182 15.39 -0.09 6.70
N GLY A 183 15.49 -1.16 5.90
CA GLY A 183 14.37 -1.63 5.10
C GLY A 183 14.72 -2.78 4.16
N THR A 184 13.71 -3.23 3.42
CA THR A 184 13.88 -4.24 2.37
C THR A 184 13.79 -3.59 1.00
N ARG A 185 14.76 -3.86 0.13
CA ARG A 185 14.75 -3.51 -1.30
C ARG A 185 14.19 -4.68 -2.11
N ILE A 186 13.24 -4.41 -2.99
CA ILE A 186 12.69 -5.38 -3.93
C ILE A 186 13.00 -4.90 -5.36
N GLY A 187 13.85 -5.64 -6.08
CA GLY A 187 14.17 -5.38 -7.49
C GLY A 187 15.01 -4.13 -7.78
N PHE A 188 15.71 -3.59 -6.77
CA PHE A 188 16.54 -2.39 -6.94
C PHE A 188 17.77 -2.63 -7.81
#